data_AF-A0A9E4ESF6-F1
#
_entry.id   AF-A0A9E4ESF6-F1
#
_cell.length_a   1.000
_cell.length_b   1.000
_cell.length_c   1.000
_cell.angle_alpha   90.00
_cell.angle_beta   90.00
_cell.angle_gamma   90.00
#
_symmetry.space_group_name_H-M   'P 1'
#
loop_
_entity.id
_entity.type
_entity.pdbx_description
1 polymer ?
#
loop_
_entity_poly.entity_id
_entity_poly.type
_entity_poly.pdbx_seq_one_letter_code
_entity_poly.pdbx_strand_id
1 'polypeptide(L)'
;MRKNAPGGVTKMNRLQSESGSSTPAPERSRTALLLRTGTWIVLAVSLMGPAWWAWTQEPVAAERAVGFLATFPLFLIAFDLWTLAIAHFWRPVRSPLRVPARTPIVLAFLHAGLWLCMRYLLAPEVFDRSGTAVGGEGDVAIRWGIALLFGLLWMVGTVALFFEVRLLRWVLISEDTAVVEEKPEEAEEGSDMPAGPEHTYEVQTILSRLGYETGPVDGDLNEATRDALRKFQADAGLEPTGEVTMLTVIELRNRWGER
;
A
#
# COMPACT_ATOMS: atom_id res chain seq x y z
N MET A 1 -23.46 66.95 3.04
CA MET A 1 -23.80 65.61 2.51
C MET A 1 -22.56 65.03 1.81
N ARG A 2 -21.81 64.15 2.48
CA ARG A 2 -20.62 63.47 1.94
C ARG A 2 -20.97 62.00 1.66
N LYS A 3 -20.59 61.54 0.46
CA LYS A 3 -20.74 60.17 -0.03
C LYS A 3 -19.77 59.24 0.74
N ASN A 4 -20.26 58.10 1.24
CA ASN A 4 -19.43 56.99 1.72
C ASN A 4 -19.59 55.79 0.79
N ALA A 5 -18.47 55.20 0.42
CA ALA A 5 -18.30 54.06 -0.48
C ALA A 5 -18.68 52.72 0.18
N PRO A 6 -19.00 51.66 -0.58
CA PRO A 6 -19.24 50.33 -0.05
C PRO A 6 -17.92 49.61 0.29
N GLY A 7 -17.83 49.08 1.51
CA GLY A 7 -16.70 48.29 2.00
C GLY A 7 -16.61 46.94 1.29
N GLY A 8 -15.42 46.63 0.78
CA GLY A 8 -15.08 45.32 0.23
C GLY A 8 -15.09 44.25 1.31
N VAL A 9 -15.82 43.16 1.04
CA VAL A 9 -15.79 41.95 1.86
C VAL A 9 -14.49 41.21 1.59
N THR A 10 -13.56 41.29 2.53
CA THR A 10 -12.33 40.50 2.56
C THR A 10 -12.69 39.01 2.69
N LYS A 11 -12.50 38.23 1.62
CA LYS A 11 -12.40 36.76 1.70
C LYS A 11 -11.19 36.40 2.56
N MET A 12 -11.40 36.07 3.83
CA MET A 12 -10.34 35.53 4.71
C MET A 12 -10.42 34.00 4.77
N ASN A 13 -9.43 33.38 4.15
CA ASN A 13 -8.78 32.10 4.46
C ASN A 13 -9.61 30.96 5.08
N ARG A 14 -10.08 30.04 4.23
CA ARG A 14 -10.47 28.66 4.58
C ARG A 14 -9.25 27.71 4.71
N LEU A 15 -8.11 28.22 5.16
CA LEU A 15 -6.86 27.43 5.30
C LEU A 15 -6.27 27.50 6.72
N GLN A 16 -7.03 28.00 7.71
CA GLN A 16 -6.55 28.17 9.09
C GLN A 16 -7.39 27.47 10.16
N SER A 17 -8.33 26.58 9.80
CA SER A 17 -9.13 25.85 10.79
C SER A 17 -8.70 24.40 11.07
N GLU A 18 -7.55 23.94 10.56
CA GLU A 18 -7.04 22.59 10.86
C GLU A 18 -5.80 22.61 11.76
N SER A 19 -5.76 23.52 12.75
CA SER A 19 -4.81 23.43 13.85
C SER A 19 -5.56 23.17 15.16
N GLY A 20 -5.83 21.89 15.47
CA GLY A 20 -6.27 21.52 16.80
C GLY A 20 -7.32 20.41 16.88
N SER A 21 -6.99 19.20 16.40
CA SER A 21 -7.51 17.98 17.02
C SER A 21 -6.33 17.12 17.44
N SER A 22 -5.80 17.38 18.63
CA SER A 22 -4.90 16.47 19.32
C SER A 22 -5.71 15.27 19.85
N THR A 23 -6.33 14.52 18.95
CA THR A 23 -6.87 13.20 19.26
C THR A 23 -5.65 12.31 19.50
N PRO A 24 -5.54 11.60 20.63
CA PRO A 24 -4.40 10.72 20.87
C PRO A 24 -4.31 9.75 19.69
N ALA A 25 -3.16 9.74 19.01
CA ALA A 25 -2.97 8.95 17.80
C ALA A 25 -3.43 7.50 18.09
N PRO A 26 -4.34 6.93 17.27
CA PRO A 26 -4.96 5.65 17.57
C PRO A 26 -3.87 4.60 17.74
N GLU A 27 -4.10 3.62 18.61
CA GLU A 27 -3.19 2.50 18.94
C GLU A 27 -2.51 1.86 17.70
N ARG A 28 -3.16 1.95 16.54
CA ARG A 28 -2.69 1.50 15.23
C ARG A 28 -1.50 2.28 14.65
N SER A 29 -1.35 3.58 14.91
CA SER A 29 -0.15 4.35 14.49
C SER A 29 1.11 3.83 15.18
N ARG A 30 0.97 3.34 16.42
CA ARG A 30 2.06 2.68 17.15
C ARG A 30 2.46 1.37 16.48
N THR A 31 1.51 0.61 15.91
CA THR A 31 1.83 -0.64 15.20
C THR A 31 2.66 -0.41 13.93
N ALA A 32 2.32 0.59 13.12
CA ALA A 32 3.10 0.96 11.94
C ALA A 32 4.51 1.46 12.32
N LEU A 33 4.61 2.26 13.38
CA LEU A 33 5.90 2.72 13.92
C LEU A 33 6.77 1.56 14.43
N LEU A 34 6.16 0.60 15.13
CA LEU A 34 6.84 -0.60 15.62
C LEU A 34 7.32 -1.47 14.45
N LEU A 35 6.51 -1.67 13.41
CA LEU A 35 6.91 -2.43 12.22
C LEU A 35 8.07 -1.75 11.47
N ARG A 36 8.05 -0.42 11.34
CA ARG A 36 9.16 0.34 10.74
C ARG A 36 10.44 0.20 11.55
N THR A 37 10.36 0.40 12.86
CA THR A 37 11.51 0.26 13.77
C THR A 37 12.03 -1.17 13.75
N GLY A 38 11.15 -2.16 13.81
CA GLY A 38 11.49 -3.59 13.73
C GLY A 38 12.19 -3.94 12.42
N THR A 39 11.75 -3.39 11.28
CA THR A 39 12.39 -3.60 9.98
C THR A 39 13.84 -3.12 9.98
N TRP A 40 14.12 -1.95 10.57
CA TRP A 40 15.51 -1.46 10.70
C TRP A 40 16.37 -2.33 11.62
N ILE A 41 15.80 -2.81 12.72
CA ILE A 41 16.49 -3.71 13.65
C ILE A 41 16.84 -5.02 12.96
N VAL A 42 15.87 -5.67 12.29
CA VAL A 42 16.10 -6.93 11.57
C VAL A 42 17.11 -6.74 10.45
N LEU A 43 17.05 -5.63 9.72
CA LEU A 43 18.06 -5.30 8.71
C LEU A 43 19.47 -5.17 9.33
N ALA A 44 19.61 -4.43 10.42
CA ALA A 44 20.90 -4.26 11.09
C ALA A 44 21.47 -5.60 11.58
N VAL A 45 20.62 -6.44 12.19
CA VAL A 45 21.00 -7.80 12.61
C VAL A 45 21.40 -8.66 11.42
N SER A 46 20.68 -8.58 10.31
CA SER A 46 20.96 -9.38 9.10
C SER A 46 22.29 -8.97 8.44
N LEU A 47 22.69 -7.70 8.54
CA LEU A 47 23.95 -7.19 7.98
C LEU A 47 25.15 -7.36 8.92
N MET A 48 24.96 -7.18 10.23
CA MET A 48 26.05 -7.21 11.22
C MET A 48 26.25 -8.57 11.87
N GLY A 49 25.19 -9.37 11.97
CA GLY A 49 25.19 -10.69 12.59
C GLY A 49 26.21 -11.66 12.00
N PRO A 50 26.40 -11.75 10.67
CA PRO A 50 27.42 -12.63 10.08
C PRO A 50 28.84 -12.26 10.51
N ALA A 51 29.16 -10.96 10.57
CA ALA A 51 30.49 -10.49 10.96
C ALA A 51 30.78 -10.82 12.43
N TRP A 52 29.78 -10.58 13.29
CA TRP A 52 29.85 -10.98 14.69
C TRP A 52 30.02 -12.49 14.85
N TRP A 53 29.20 -13.28 14.16
CA TRP A 53 29.26 -14.74 14.21
C TRP A 53 30.63 -15.28 13.78
N ALA A 54 31.12 -14.85 12.62
CA ALA A 54 32.41 -15.27 12.09
C ALA A 54 33.58 -14.88 13.01
N TRP A 55 33.50 -13.70 13.64
CA TRP A 55 34.51 -13.24 14.59
C TRP A 55 34.64 -14.18 15.81
N THR A 56 33.53 -14.77 16.26
CA THR A 56 33.52 -15.64 17.45
C THR A 56 33.98 -17.07 17.18
N GLN A 57 33.90 -17.54 15.94
CA GLN A 57 34.16 -18.95 15.62
C GLN A 57 35.62 -19.22 15.26
N GLU A 58 36.24 -18.32 14.48
CA GLU A 58 37.54 -18.61 13.87
C GLU A 58 38.69 -17.80 14.50
N PRO A 59 39.83 -18.43 14.85
CA PRO A 59 40.98 -17.72 15.41
C PRO A 59 41.80 -16.98 14.34
N VAL A 60 41.80 -17.44 13.09
CA VAL A 60 42.63 -16.91 12.00
C VAL A 60 41.84 -15.96 11.10
N ALA A 61 42.43 -14.82 10.72
CA ALA A 61 41.76 -13.78 9.93
C ALA A 61 41.23 -14.27 8.56
N ALA A 62 41.99 -15.14 7.88
CA ALA A 62 41.55 -15.74 6.61
C ALA A 62 40.31 -16.63 6.80
N GLU A 63 40.29 -17.47 7.82
CA GLU A 63 39.15 -18.34 8.14
C GLU A 63 37.93 -17.53 8.59
N ARG A 64 38.13 -16.43 9.34
CA ARG A 64 37.05 -15.48 9.66
C ARG A 64 36.39 -14.91 8.42
N ALA A 65 37.19 -14.51 7.42
CA ALA A 65 36.65 -13.94 6.18
C ALA A 65 35.84 -14.98 5.38
N VAL A 66 36.33 -16.21 5.31
CA VAL A 66 35.63 -17.32 4.64
C VAL A 66 34.34 -17.67 5.37
N GLY A 67 34.39 -17.81 6.70
CA GLY A 67 33.21 -18.08 7.53
C GLY A 67 32.16 -16.98 7.46
N PHE A 68 32.59 -15.71 7.41
CA PHE A 68 31.71 -14.57 7.18
C PHE A 68 30.95 -14.69 5.85
N LEU A 69 31.69 -14.88 4.75
CA LEU A 69 31.11 -15.00 3.41
C LEU A 69 30.12 -16.18 3.34
N ALA A 70 30.50 -17.33 3.89
CA ALA A 70 29.67 -18.53 3.85
C ALA A 70 28.39 -18.42 4.69
N THR A 71 28.42 -17.70 5.81
CA THR A 71 27.26 -17.59 6.72
C THR A 71 26.33 -16.45 6.34
N PHE A 72 26.81 -15.46 5.58
CA PHE A 72 26.03 -14.27 5.24
C PHE A 72 24.65 -14.57 4.61
N PRO A 73 24.50 -15.47 3.61
CA PRO A 73 23.20 -15.72 3.00
C PRO A 73 22.17 -16.28 3.99
N LEU A 74 22.60 -16.99 5.03
CA LEU A 74 21.70 -17.47 6.10
C LEU A 74 21.03 -16.31 6.84
N PHE A 75 21.77 -15.21 7.08
CA PHE A 75 21.22 -14.03 7.73
C PHE A 75 20.30 -13.22 6.80
N LEU A 76 20.50 -13.28 5.48
CA LEU A 76 19.57 -12.68 4.51
C LEU A 76 18.20 -13.37 4.51
N ILE A 77 18.17 -14.70 4.69
CA ILE A 77 16.92 -15.45 4.85
C ILE A 77 16.09 -14.90 6.01
N ALA A 78 16.72 -14.48 7.11
CA ALA A 78 16.01 -13.90 8.25
C ALA A 78 15.25 -12.62 7.86
N PHE A 79 15.83 -11.80 6.99
CA PHE A 79 15.17 -10.60 6.45
C PHE A 79 14.04 -10.97 5.47
N ASP A 80 14.25 -11.95 4.60
CA ASP A 80 13.21 -12.42 3.68
C ASP A 80 11.99 -12.96 4.45
N LEU A 81 12.24 -13.75 5.50
CA LEU A 81 11.21 -14.29 6.40
C LEU A 81 10.49 -13.19 7.18
N TRP A 82 11.20 -12.14 7.60
CA TRP A 82 10.58 -10.97 8.22
C TRP A 82 9.63 -10.25 7.25
N THR A 83 10.07 -10.04 6.00
CA THR A 83 9.23 -9.46 4.94
C THR A 83 8.00 -10.31 4.67
N LEU A 84 8.16 -11.65 4.66
CA LEU A 84 7.04 -12.59 4.50
C LEU A 84 6.07 -12.56 5.69
N ALA A 85 6.58 -12.46 6.91
CA ALA A 85 5.77 -12.33 8.10
C ALA A 85 4.90 -11.06 8.02
N ILE A 86 5.48 -9.92 7.60
CA ILE A 86 4.71 -8.70 7.38
C ILE A 86 3.69 -8.91 6.26
N ALA A 87 4.08 -9.47 5.12
CA ALA A 87 3.16 -9.69 4.00
C ALA A 87 1.98 -10.62 4.34
N HIS A 88 2.19 -11.59 5.24
CA HIS A 88 1.16 -12.56 5.64
C HIS A 88 0.28 -12.05 6.78
N PHE A 89 0.87 -11.53 7.85
CA PHE A 89 0.15 -11.18 9.08
C PHE A 89 -0.35 -9.73 9.09
N TRP A 90 0.28 -8.83 8.33
CA TRP A 90 -0.14 -7.43 8.30
C TRP A 90 -1.01 -7.14 7.07
N ARG A 91 -2.22 -6.65 7.33
CA ARG A 91 -3.17 -6.22 6.30
C ARG A 91 -3.36 -4.70 6.41
N PRO A 92 -2.90 -3.91 5.42
CA PRO A 92 -3.12 -2.47 5.43
C PRO A 92 -4.62 -2.18 5.38
N VAL A 93 -5.07 -1.22 6.19
CA VAL A 93 -6.49 -0.81 6.21
C VAL A 93 -6.73 0.45 5.39
N ARG A 94 -5.73 1.32 5.25
CA ARG A 94 -5.87 2.61 4.57
C ARG A 94 -5.22 2.66 3.19
N SER A 95 -4.19 1.86 2.94
CA SER A 95 -3.48 1.88 1.66
C SER A 95 -3.91 0.74 0.73
N PRO A 96 -4.11 1.00 -0.58
CA PRO A 96 -4.37 -0.04 -1.57
C PRO A 96 -3.11 -0.85 -1.91
N LEU A 97 -1.93 -0.36 -1.52
CA LEU A 97 -0.63 -0.99 -1.77
C LEU A 97 -0.41 -2.18 -0.83
N ARG A 98 -0.04 -3.33 -1.40
CA ARG A 98 0.27 -4.56 -0.65
C ARG A 98 1.75 -4.88 -0.73
N VAL A 99 2.28 -5.47 0.34
CA VAL A 99 3.65 -5.99 0.35
C VAL A 99 3.72 -7.21 -0.58
N PRO A 100 4.60 -7.23 -1.60
CA PRO A 100 4.72 -8.35 -2.51
C PRO A 100 5.36 -9.56 -1.81
N ALA A 101 4.64 -10.67 -1.70
CA ALA A 101 5.16 -11.90 -1.09
C ALA A 101 6.04 -12.74 -2.05
N ARG A 102 5.90 -12.56 -3.37
CA ARG A 102 6.59 -13.40 -4.36
C ARG A 102 8.11 -13.19 -4.37
N THR A 103 8.55 -11.94 -4.31
CA THR A 103 9.98 -11.58 -4.32
C THR A 103 10.74 -12.21 -3.14
N PRO A 104 10.30 -12.05 -1.87
CA PRO A 104 11.04 -12.61 -0.74
C PRO A 104 10.99 -14.15 -0.69
N ILE A 105 9.96 -14.80 -1.27
CA ILE A 105 9.96 -16.26 -1.42
C ILE A 105 11.11 -16.69 -2.33
N VAL A 106 11.23 -16.08 -3.51
CA VAL A 106 12.27 -16.42 -4.49
C VAL A 106 13.66 -16.15 -3.91
N LEU A 107 13.84 -15.01 -3.23
CA LEU A 107 15.10 -14.67 -2.59
C LEU A 107 15.45 -15.63 -1.45
N ALA A 108 14.50 -16.01 -0.60
CA ALA A 108 14.75 -16.97 0.48
C ALA A 108 15.27 -18.31 -0.05
N PHE A 109 14.66 -18.84 -1.13
CA PHE A 109 15.14 -20.07 -1.77
C PHE A 109 16.53 -19.89 -2.40
N LEU A 110 16.78 -18.75 -3.05
CA LEU A 110 18.08 -18.43 -3.63
C LEU A 110 19.17 -18.36 -2.55
N HIS A 111 18.90 -17.66 -1.45
CA HIS A 111 19.82 -17.52 -0.33
C HIS A 111 20.07 -18.85 0.38
N ALA A 112 19.04 -19.69 0.53
CA ALA A 112 19.19 -21.04 1.09
C ALA A 112 20.08 -21.94 0.21
N GLY A 113 19.86 -21.92 -1.11
CA GLY A 113 20.71 -22.66 -2.05
C GLY A 113 22.15 -22.14 -2.04
N LEU A 114 22.32 -20.83 -2.02
CA LEU A 114 23.63 -20.19 -1.95
C LEU A 114 24.38 -20.54 -0.67
N TRP A 115 23.71 -20.47 0.49
CA TRP A 115 24.27 -20.88 1.77
C TRP A 115 24.72 -22.34 1.75
N LEU A 116 23.87 -23.24 1.24
CA LEU A 116 24.18 -24.67 1.18
C LEU A 116 25.39 -24.94 0.28
N CYS A 117 25.44 -24.31 -0.90
CA CYS A 117 26.56 -24.40 -1.83
C CYS A 117 27.85 -23.87 -1.21
N MET A 118 27.82 -22.69 -0.59
CA MET A 118 28.99 -22.11 0.07
C MET A 118 29.46 -22.98 1.23
N ARG A 119 28.55 -23.46 2.08
CA ARG A 119 28.87 -24.33 3.22
C ARG A 119 29.55 -25.64 2.79
N TYR A 120 29.12 -26.20 1.66
CA TYR A 120 29.70 -27.42 1.10
C TYR A 120 31.03 -27.15 0.39
N LEU A 121 31.08 -26.17 -0.51
CA LEU A 121 32.26 -25.89 -1.34
C LEU A 121 33.41 -25.24 -0.58
N LEU A 122 33.15 -24.59 0.54
CA LEU A 122 34.18 -24.01 1.42
C LEU A 122 34.54 -24.93 2.59
N ALA A 123 33.96 -26.13 2.65
CA ALA A 123 34.22 -27.09 3.71
C ALA A 123 35.69 -27.58 3.63
N PRO A 124 36.44 -27.59 4.75
CA PRO A 124 37.84 -28.03 4.76
C PRO A 124 38.02 -29.43 4.17
N GLU A 125 37.05 -30.31 4.41
CA GLU A 125 37.08 -31.71 3.98
C GLU A 125 37.01 -31.89 2.47
N VAL A 126 36.51 -30.89 1.73
CA VAL A 126 36.48 -30.94 0.26
C VAL A 126 37.87 -30.68 -0.32
N PHE A 127 38.67 -29.84 0.32
CA PHE A 127 40.02 -29.52 -0.12
C PHE A 127 41.07 -30.51 0.41
N ASP A 128 40.87 -31.08 1.60
CA ASP A 128 41.74 -32.17 2.09
C ASP A 128 41.60 -33.45 1.24
N ARG A 129 40.47 -33.62 0.54
CA ARG A 129 40.15 -34.83 -0.24
C ARG A 129 40.53 -34.74 -1.72
N SER A 130 40.86 -33.55 -2.24
CA SER A 130 41.19 -33.37 -3.67
C SER A 130 42.55 -33.96 -4.06
N GLY A 131 43.41 -34.30 -3.09
CA GLY A 131 44.63 -35.09 -3.33
C GLY A 131 45.60 -34.48 -4.36
N THR A 132 45.51 -33.17 -4.57
CA THR A 132 46.37 -32.44 -5.50
C THR A 132 47.77 -32.40 -4.91
N ALA A 133 48.68 -33.19 -5.47
CA ALA A 133 50.08 -33.32 -5.06
C ALA A 133 50.93 -32.04 -5.24
N VAL A 134 50.31 -30.87 -5.36
CA VAL A 134 50.94 -29.55 -5.43
C VAL A 134 50.52 -28.80 -4.18
N GLY A 135 51.36 -28.86 -3.16
CA GLY A 135 51.02 -28.44 -1.80
C GLY A 135 50.57 -26.98 -1.65
N GLY A 136 49.79 -26.75 -0.60
CA GLY A 136 49.65 -25.49 0.16
C GLY A 136 49.03 -24.29 -0.56
N GLU A 137 49.60 -23.86 -1.68
CA GLU A 137 49.26 -22.58 -2.34
C GLU A 137 48.15 -22.72 -3.39
N GLY A 138 48.08 -23.85 -4.10
CA GLY A 138 47.08 -24.09 -5.15
C GLY A 138 45.66 -24.24 -4.61
N ASP A 139 45.49 -25.00 -3.52
CA ASP A 139 44.18 -25.21 -2.88
C ASP A 139 43.65 -23.91 -2.25
N VAL A 140 44.55 -23.09 -1.69
CA VAL A 140 44.20 -21.76 -1.16
C VAL A 140 43.71 -20.85 -2.29
N ALA A 141 44.39 -20.82 -3.44
CA ALA A 141 43.98 -19.99 -4.58
C ALA A 141 42.60 -20.39 -5.14
N ILE A 142 42.31 -21.69 -5.26
CA ILE A 142 41.00 -22.18 -5.71
C ILE A 142 39.90 -21.83 -4.70
N ARG A 143 40.15 -22.02 -3.40
CA ARG A 143 39.19 -21.70 -2.33
C ARG A 143 38.83 -20.21 -2.32
N TRP A 144 39.81 -19.34 -2.52
CA TRP A 144 39.58 -17.89 -2.66
C TRP A 144 38.88 -17.52 -3.98
N GLY A 145 39.19 -18.20 -5.09
CA GLY A 145 38.47 -18.01 -6.35
C GLY A 145 36.97 -18.30 -6.22
N ILE A 146 36.62 -19.40 -5.53
CA ILE A 146 35.24 -19.76 -5.21
C ILE A 146 34.60 -18.72 -4.28
N ALA A 147 35.30 -18.30 -3.22
CA ALA A 147 34.81 -17.29 -2.29
C ALA A 147 34.54 -15.93 -2.98
N LEU A 148 35.40 -15.50 -3.91
CA LEU A 148 35.21 -14.27 -4.69
C LEU A 148 34.04 -14.36 -5.66
N LEU A 149 33.88 -15.49 -6.37
CA LEU A 149 32.75 -15.71 -7.26
C LEU A 149 31.42 -15.60 -6.50
N PHE A 150 31.34 -16.26 -5.34
CA PHE A 150 30.15 -16.18 -4.52
C PHE A 150 29.99 -14.82 -3.82
N GLY A 151 31.09 -14.12 -3.52
CA GLY A 151 31.06 -12.73 -3.07
C GLY A 151 30.46 -11.77 -4.11
N LEU A 152 30.70 -12.02 -5.41
CA LEU A 152 30.05 -11.26 -6.48
C LEU A 152 28.56 -11.61 -6.60
N LEU A 153 28.22 -12.90 -6.52
CA LEU A 153 26.82 -13.34 -6.51
C LEU A 153 26.06 -12.77 -5.30
N TRP A 154 26.75 -12.60 -4.18
CA TRP A 154 26.25 -11.95 -2.98
C TRP A 154 25.96 -10.44 -3.16
N MET A 155 26.75 -9.72 -3.96
CA MET A 155 26.43 -8.32 -4.29
C MET A 155 25.07 -8.21 -4.98
N VAL A 156 24.72 -9.18 -5.83
CA VAL A 156 23.42 -9.23 -6.49
C VAL A 156 22.29 -9.43 -5.47
N GLY A 157 22.47 -10.33 -4.50
CA GLY A 157 21.50 -10.53 -3.41
C GLY A 157 21.32 -9.28 -2.53
N THR A 158 22.40 -8.55 -2.26
CA THR A 158 22.36 -7.30 -1.50
C THR A 158 21.59 -6.19 -2.24
N VAL A 159 21.77 -6.09 -3.55
CA VAL A 159 20.98 -5.17 -4.39
C VAL A 159 19.50 -5.55 -4.35
N ALA A 160 19.16 -6.84 -4.42
CA ALA A 160 17.78 -7.30 -4.32
C ALA A 160 17.15 -6.95 -2.95
N LEU A 161 17.89 -7.15 -1.85
CA LEU A 161 17.46 -6.75 -0.52
C LEU A 161 17.19 -5.24 -0.41
N PHE A 162 18.01 -4.39 -1.05
CA PHE A 162 17.77 -2.96 -1.08
C PHE A 162 16.41 -2.62 -1.73
N PHE A 163 16.05 -3.31 -2.83
CA PHE A 163 14.74 -3.14 -3.45
C PHE A 163 13.61 -3.60 -2.52
N GLU A 164 13.75 -4.72 -1.80
CA GLU A 164 12.74 -5.18 -0.85
C GLU A 164 12.54 -4.22 0.32
N VAL A 165 13.63 -3.72 0.92
CA VAL A 165 13.58 -2.70 1.98
C VAL A 165 12.88 -1.44 1.48
N ARG A 166 13.20 -1.00 0.25
CA ARG A 166 12.59 0.19 -0.33
C ARG A 166 11.09 0.01 -0.56
N LEU A 167 10.68 -1.14 -1.10
CA LEU A 167 9.26 -1.47 -1.33
C LEU A 167 8.49 -1.55 -0.01
N LEU A 168 9.01 -2.30 0.96
CA LEU A 168 8.40 -2.44 2.28
C LEU A 168 8.24 -1.08 2.96
N ARG A 169 9.28 -0.24 2.91
CA ARG A 169 9.25 1.12 3.45
C ARG A 169 8.22 1.99 2.73
N TRP A 170 8.12 1.92 1.41
CA TRP A 170 7.15 2.71 0.66
C TRP A 170 5.72 2.33 1.00
N VAL A 171 5.43 1.02 1.11
CA VAL A 171 4.13 0.51 1.55
C VAL A 171 3.82 0.97 2.99
N LEU A 172 4.77 0.85 3.91
CA LEU A 172 4.56 1.27 5.30
C LEU A 172 4.35 2.78 5.42
N ILE A 173 5.05 3.61 4.62
CA ILE A 173 4.85 5.07 4.58
C ILE A 173 3.48 5.42 4.00
N SER A 174 3.05 4.69 2.98
CA SER A 174 1.76 4.95 2.34
C SER A 174 0.59 4.84 3.30
N GLU A 175 0.70 4.09 4.39
CA GLU A 175 -0.37 3.98 5.39
C GLU A 175 -0.54 5.26 6.24
N ASP A 176 0.53 5.99 6.53
CA ASP A 176 0.45 7.28 7.24
C ASP A 176 -0.12 8.37 6.34
N THR A 177 0.24 8.33 5.06
CA THR A 177 -0.18 9.33 4.07
C THR A 177 -1.49 8.98 3.37
N ALA A 178 -2.00 7.76 3.57
CA ALA A 178 -3.27 7.35 3.01
C ALA A 178 -4.36 8.20 3.66
N VAL A 179 -4.90 9.12 2.87
CA VAL A 179 -6.14 9.81 3.18
C VAL A 179 -7.17 8.73 3.41
N VAL A 180 -7.92 8.82 4.50
CA VAL A 180 -9.11 7.99 4.67
C VAL A 180 -9.99 8.36 3.49
N GLU A 181 -10.08 7.48 2.49
CA GLU A 181 -11.25 7.47 1.62
C GLU A 181 -12.38 7.20 2.58
N GLU A 182 -13.02 8.27 3.05
CA GLU A 182 -14.38 8.19 3.52
C GLU A 182 -15.14 7.58 2.36
N LYS A 183 -15.34 6.26 2.44
CA LYS A 183 -16.48 5.60 1.82
C LYS A 183 -17.63 6.56 2.08
N PRO A 184 -18.36 7.06 1.07
CA PRO A 184 -19.37 8.08 1.27
C PRO A 184 -20.47 7.50 2.16
N GLU A 185 -20.26 7.63 3.47
CA GLU A 185 -21.18 7.35 4.55
C GLU A 185 -22.03 8.60 4.84
N GLU A 186 -21.91 9.61 3.97
CA GLU A 186 -22.80 10.77 3.81
C GLU A 186 -23.49 10.76 2.44
N ALA A 187 -23.80 9.58 1.89
CA ALA A 187 -24.79 9.51 0.81
C ALA A 187 -26.21 9.80 1.34
N GLU A 188 -26.44 9.84 2.66
CA GLU A 188 -27.75 10.18 3.24
C GLU A 188 -27.94 11.68 3.52
N GLU A 189 -26.88 12.46 3.75
CA GLU A 189 -27.03 13.91 4.04
C GLU A 189 -27.01 14.77 2.76
N GLY A 190 -26.54 14.20 1.64
CA GLY A 190 -26.63 14.81 0.30
C GLY A 190 -27.75 14.27 -0.60
N SER A 191 -28.40 13.16 -0.24
CA SER A 191 -29.42 12.49 -1.07
C SER A 191 -30.73 13.25 -1.19
N ASP A 192 -31.13 13.95 -0.11
CA ASP A 192 -32.42 14.65 -0.01
C ASP A 192 -32.31 16.15 -0.29
N MET A 193 -31.15 16.62 -0.77
CA MET A 193 -31.05 18.00 -1.22
C MET A 193 -32.01 18.21 -2.41
N PRO A 194 -32.91 19.21 -2.34
CA PRO A 194 -33.76 19.53 -3.46
C PRO A 194 -32.88 19.91 -4.65
N ALA A 195 -33.06 19.20 -5.76
CA ALA A 195 -32.46 19.57 -7.01
C ALA A 195 -33.01 20.95 -7.39
N GLY A 196 -32.14 21.84 -7.87
CA GLY A 196 -32.58 23.16 -8.29
C GLY A 196 -33.61 23.08 -9.42
N PRO A 197 -34.39 24.15 -9.63
CA PRO A 197 -35.46 24.20 -10.62
C PRO A 197 -34.99 23.93 -12.06
N GLU A 198 -33.69 24.05 -12.33
CA GLU A 198 -33.05 23.67 -13.60
C GLU A 198 -33.27 22.19 -13.97
N HIS A 199 -33.53 21.32 -12.99
CA HIS A 199 -33.73 19.89 -13.21
C HIS A 199 -35.19 19.51 -13.49
N THR A 200 -36.16 20.39 -13.25
CA THR A 200 -37.60 20.07 -13.40
C THR A 200 -37.97 19.68 -14.82
N TYR A 201 -37.46 20.42 -15.82
CA TYR A 201 -37.73 20.13 -17.24
C TYR A 201 -37.13 18.78 -17.67
N GLU A 202 -35.92 18.48 -17.20
CA GLU A 202 -35.25 17.20 -17.47
C GLU A 202 -36.04 16.04 -16.86
N VAL A 203 -36.46 16.19 -15.60
CA VAL A 203 -37.21 15.17 -14.86
C VAL A 203 -38.56 14.90 -15.53
N GLN A 204 -39.33 15.93 -15.88
CA GLN A 204 -40.58 15.79 -16.63
C GLN A 204 -40.38 15.05 -17.96
N THR A 205 -39.33 15.40 -18.70
CA THR A 205 -39.01 14.77 -19.98
C THR A 205 -38.74 13.28 -19.81
N ILE A 206 -37.90 12.91 -18.85
CA ILE A 206 -37.49 11.53 -18.65
C ILE A 206 -38.65 10.71 -18.05
N LEU A 207 -39.40 11.24 -17.07
CA LEU A 207 -40.58 10.58 -16.50
C LEU A 207 -41.62 10.26 -17.58
N SER A 208 -41.93 11.22 -18.45
CA SER A 208 -42.88 11.03 -19.55
C SER A 208 -42.43 9.89 -20.48
N ARG A 209 -41.13 9.83 -20.79
CA ARG A 209 -40.58 8.75 -21.64
C ARG A 209 -40.47 7.41 -20.93
N LEU A 210 -40.32 7.39 -19.61
CA LEU A 210 -40.36 6.16 -18.81
C LEU A 210 -41.80 5.59 -18.69
N GLY A 211 -42.81 6.40 -19.00
CA GLY A 211 -44.23 6.01 -19.02
C GLY A 211 -45.05 6.59 -17.88
N TYR A 212 -44.50 7.54 -17.12
CA TYR A 212 -45.23 8.23 -16.05
C TYR A 212 -45.94 9.47 -16.59
N GLU A 213 -47.20 9.67 -16.21
CA GLU A 213 -48.02 10.80 -16.66
C GLU A 213 -47.70 12.07 -15.89
N THR A 214 -46.78 12.89 -16.40
CA THR A 214 -46.37 14.17 -15.79
C THR A 214 -47.24 15.37 -16.18
N GLY A 215 -48.08 15.22 -17.21
CA GLY A 215 -48.70 16.36 -17.90
C GLY A 215 -47.71 17.06 -18.87
N PRO A 216 -47.95 18.33 -19.24
CA PRO A 216 -47.08 19.06 -20.16
C PRO A 216 -45.67 19.25 -19.57
N VAL A 217 -44.66 19.16 -20.45
CA VAL A 217 -43.25 19.42 -20.10
C VAL A 217 -42.98 20.92 -20.26
N ASP A 218 -43.28 21.68 -19.22
CA ASP A 218 -43.19 23.14 -19.18
C ASP A 218 -42.09 23.65 -18.23
N GLY A 219 -41.46 22.75 -17.47
CA GLY A 219 -40.47 23.10 -16.45
C GLY A 219 -41.08 23.54 -15.12
N ASP A 220 -42.42 23.50 -14.98
CA ASP A 220 -43.13 23.85 -13.77
C ASP A 220 -43.57 22.58 -13.01
N LEU A 221 -43.20 22.50 -11.73
CA LEU A 221 -43.53 21.34 -10.89
C LEU A 221 -45.01 21.36 -10.44
N ASN A 222 -45.91 21.01 -11.35
CA ASN A 222 -47.36 20.91 -11.13
C ASN A 222 -47.77 19.61 -10.41
N GLU A 223 -49.04 19.50 -9.98
CA GLU A 223 -49.52 18.33 -9.22
C GLU A 223 -49.43 17.03 -10.03
N ALA A 224 -49.65 17.07 -11.36
CA ALA A 224 -49.49 15.90 -12.21
C ALA A 224 -48.03 15.42 -12.25
N THR A 225 -47.07 16.35 -12.32
CA THR A 225 -45.64 16.05 -12.23
C THR A 225 -45.28 15.46 -10.87
N ARG A 226 -45.82 16.02 -9.77
CA ARG A 226 -45.61 15.49 -8.41
C ARG A 226 -46.16 14.08 -8.24
N ASP A 227 -47.34 13.79 -8.80
CA ASP A 227 -47.92 12.45 -8.78
C ASP A 227 -47.08 11.44 -9.57
N ALA A 228 -46.57 11.83 -10.74
CA ALA A 228 -45.63 11.02 -11.50
C ALA A 228 -44.32 10.76 -10.73
N LEU A 229 -43.79 11.78 -10.05
CA LEU A 229 -42.61 11.67 -9.20
C LEU A 229 -42.83 10.70 -8.04
N ARG A 230 -43.94 10.80 -7.32
CA ARG A 230 -44.27 9.89 -6.21
C ARG A 230 -44.31 8.44 -6.66
N LYS A 231 -44.91 8.17 -7.83
CA LYS A 231 -44.96 6.83 -8.43
C LYS A 231 -43.56 6.34 -8.79
N PHE A 232 -42.78 7.16 -9.47
CA PHE A 232 -41.41 6.81 -9.83
C PHE A 232 -40.54 6.53 -8.60
N GLN A 233 -40.61 7.38 -7.58
CA GLN A 233 -39.87 7.23 -6.32
C GLN A 233 -40.26 5.91 -5.65
N ALA A 234 -41.55 5.58 -5.56
CA ALA A 234 -42.00 4.30 -5.04
C ALA A 234 -41.48 3.10 -5.85
N ASP A 235 -41.51 3.18 -7.18
CA ASP A 235 -41.00 2.13 -8.09
C ASP A 235 -39.47 1.99 -8.06
N ALA A 236 -38.78 3.04 -7.62
CA ALA A 236 -37.35 3.11 -7.41
C ALA A 236 -36.90 2.73 -5.99
N GLY A 237 -37.83 2.50 -5.07
CA GLY A 237 -37.52 2.24 -3.66
C GLY A 237 -37.05 3.47 -2.89
N LEU A 238 -37.35 4.68 -3.39
CA LEU A 238 -37.10 5.97 -2.75
C LEU A 238 -38.33 6.42 -1.93
N GLU A 239 -38.13 7.37 -1.02
CA GLU A 239 -39.26 7.98 -0.30
C GLU A 239 -40.14 8.79 -1.28
N PRO A 240 -41.46 8.54 -1.35
CA PRO A 240 -42.35 9.17 -2.32
C PRO A 240 -42.76 10.59 -1.88
N THR A 241 -41.79 11.49 -1.77
CA THR A 241 -41.98 12.88 -1.36
C THR A 241 -42.68 13.71 -2.43
N GLY A 242 -42.53 13.35 -3.71
CA GLY A 242 -43.01 14.15 -4.84
C GLY A 242 -42.13 15.37 -5.13
N GLU A 243 -41.03 15.53 -4.40
CA GLU A 243 -40.03 16.57 -4.63
C GLU A 243 -38.89 16.04 -5.50
N VAL A 244 -38.30 16.92 -6.30
CA VAL A 244 -37.13 16.56 -7.10
C VAL A 244 -35.91 16.68 -6.20
N THR A 245 -35.41 15.56 -5.69
CA THR A 245 -34.13 15.50 -4.96
C THR A 245 -33.00 15.09 -5.90
N MET A 246 -31.76 15.37 -5.51
CA MET A 246 -30.59 14.91 -6.29
C MET A 246 -30.56 13.38 -6.44
N LEU A 247 -30.96 12.63 -5.40
CA LEU A 247 -31.10 11.17 -5.50
C LEU A 247 -32.16 10.76 -6.52
N THR A 248 -33.31 11.46 -6.54
CA THR A 248 -34.35 11.23 -7.54
C THR A 248 -33.83 11.44 -8.96
N VAL A 249 -33.07 12.52 -9.23
CA VAL A 249 -32.49 12.80 -10.55
C VAL A 249 -31.49 11.73 -10.99
N ILE A 250 -30.63 11.29 -10.06
CA ILE A 250 -29.63 10.25 -10.35
C ILE A 250 -30.32 8.94 -10.75
N GLU A 251 -31.27 8.49 -9.94
CA GLU A 251 -31.97 7.22 -10.20
C GLU A 251 -32.82 7.28 -11.47
N LEU A 252 -33.42 8.43 -11.75
CA LEU A 252 -34.17 8.66 -12.98
C LEU A 252 -33.28 8.56 -14.24
N ARG A 253 -32.06 9.09 -14.18
CA ARG A 253 -31.06 8.97 -15.26
C ARG A 253 -30.55 7.54 -15.42
N ASN A 254 -30.36 6.81 -14.32
CA ASN A 254 -29.96 5.40 -14.38
C ASN A 254 -31.03 4.55 -15.08
N ARG A 255 -32.30 4.67 -14.64
CA ARG A 255 -33.45 3.97 -15.26
C ARG A 255 -33.64 4.34 -16.74
N TRP A 256 -33.30 5.58 -17.11
CA TRP A 256 -33.32 6.02 -18.51
C TRP A 256 -32.20 5.39 -19.35
N GLY A 257 -30.99 5.26 -18.80
CA GLY A 257 -29.82 4.71 -19.49
C GLY A 257 -29.84 3.18 -19.68
N GLU A 258 -30.67 2.46 -18.92
CA GLU A 258 -30.80 0.99 -19.01
C GLU A 258 -31.74 0.49 -20.13
N ARG A 259 -32.42 1.40 -20.85
CA ARG A 259 -33.31 1.08 -21.98
C ARG A 259 -32.68 1.43 -23.33
#